data_AF-A0A327M8E4-F1
#
_entry.id   AF-A0A327M8E4-F1
#
_cell.length_a   1.000
_cell.length_b   1.000
_cell.length_c   1.000
_cell.angle_alpha   90.00
_cell.angle_beta   90.00
_cell.angle_gamma   90.00
#
_symmetry.space_group_name_H-M   'P 1'
#
loop_
_entity.id
_entity.type
_entity.pdbx_description
1 polymer ?
#
loop_
_entity_poly.entity_id
_entity_poly.type
_entity_poly.pdbx_seq_one_letter_code
_entity_poly.pdbx_strand_id
1 'polypeptide(L)'
;MALLQELASRLAIPGLPGWTGLLALLLLLLAGLAYLLMPFSVFGLKGRLDSLEAQLDEIQAEIRSLSLQLSGAPRHAVTDDWVELPRRNRVEEEPPRVTPPVPPPAAWPDPARGGRAEPRLDWPGDRRR
;
A
#
# COMPACT_ATOMS: atom_id res chain seq x y z
N MET A 1 1.86 -41.05 2.23
CA MET A 1 2.23 -41.02 0.81
C MET A 1 1.24 -41.79 -0.06
N ALA A 2 0.97 -43.07 0.22
CA ALA A 2 0.04 -43.90 -0.58
C ALA A 2 -1.38 -43.28 -0.74
N LEU A 3 -1.97 -42.76 0.34
CA LEU A 3 -3.30 -42.12 0.31
C LEU A 3 -3.35 -40.84 -0.55
N LEU A 4 -2.28 -40.03 -0.55
CA LEU A 4 -2.16 -38.83 -1.38
C LEU A 4 -2.04 -39.18 -2.86
N GLN A 5 -1.34 -40.26 -3.18
CA GLN A 5 -1.22 -40.76 -4.55
C GLN A 5 -2.55 -41.32 -5.06
N GLU A 6 -3.32 -41.99 -4.21
CA GLU A 6 -4.66 -42.48 -4.56
C GLU A 6 -5.65 -41.33 -4.78
N LEU A 7 -5.61 -40.29 -3.97
CA LEU A 7 -6.41 -39.08 -4.18
C LEU A 7 -6.01 -38.36 -5.48
N ALA A 8 -4.71 -38.24 -5.75
CA ALA A 8 -4.20 -37.62 -6.97
C ALA A 8 -4.59 -38.43 -8.23
N SER A 9 -4.58 -39.76 -8.17
CA SER A 9 -4.96 -40.60 -9.32
C SER A 9 -6.46 -40.57 -9.60
N ARG A 10 -7.31 -40.45 -8.57
CA ARG A 10 -8.76 -40.22 -8.75
C ARG A 10 -9.08 -38.84 -9.33
N LEU A 11 -8.24 -37.85 -9.03
CA LEU A 11 -8.36 -36.48 -9.56
C LEU A 11 -7.67 -36.31 -10.93
N ALA A 12 -6.89 -37.30 -11.35
CA ALA A 12 -6.23 -37.28 -12.65
C ALA A 12 -7.25 -37.58 -13.76
N ILE A 13 -7.37 -36.63 -14.68
CA ILE A 13 -8.19 -36.77 -15.89
C ILE A 13 -7.51 -37.80 -16.81
N PRO A 14 -8.24 -38.81 -17.32
CA PRO A 14 -7.66 -39.81 -18.22
C PRO A 14 -7.11 -39.11 -19.48
N GLY A 15 -5.79 -39.17 -19.67
CA GLY A 15 -5.07 -38.51 -20.76
C GLY A 15 -4.12 -37.37 -20.35
N LEU A 16 -4.09 -36.96 -19.08
CA LEU A 16 -3.14 -35.96 -18.57
C LEU A 16 -2.03 -36.59 -17.68
N PRO A 17 -0.84 -35.97 -17.61
CA PRO A 17 0.27 -36.47 -16.79
C PRO A 17 -0.10 -36.60 -15.31
N GLY A 18 0.44 -37.61 -14.61
CA GLY A 18 0.13 -37.84 -13.18
C GLY A 18 0.45 -36.69 -12.22
N TRP A 19 1.28 -35.71 -12.62
CA TRP A 19 1.55 -34.50 -11.82
C TRP A 19 0.36 -33.52 -11.79
N THR A 20 -0.58 -33.59 -12.74
CA THR A 20 -1.73 -32.68 -12.78
C THR A 20 -2.69 -32.93 -11.60
N GLY A 21 -2.84 -34.18 -11.17
CA GLY A 21 -3.64 -34.53 -9.99
C GLY A 21 -3.06 -33.91 -8.71
N LEU A 22 -1.73 -33.89 -8.56
CA LEU A 22 -1.06 -33.19 -7.47
C LEU A 22 -1.27 -31.67 -7.54
N LEU A 23 -1.19 -31.08 -8.73
CA LEU A 23 -1.41 -29.65 -8.94
C LEU A 23 -2.85 -29.23 -8.62
N ALA A 24 -3.82 -30.05 -9.03
CA ALA A 24 -5.23 -29.85 -8.73
C ALA A 24 -5.51 -29.98 -7.23
N LEU A 25 -4.90 -30.96 -6.55
CA LEU A 25 -5.00 -31.12 -5.10
C LEU A 25 -4.39 -29.93 -4.36
N LEU A 26 -3.24 -29.42 -4.83
CA LEU A 26 -2.63 -28.20 -4.30
C LEU A 26 -3.53 -26.98 -4.46
N LEU A 27 -4.12 -26.77 -5.65
CA LEU A 27 -5.04 -25.67 -5.90
C LEU A 27 -6.30 -25.77 -5.04
N LEU A 28 -6.86 -26.97 -4.87
CA LEU A 28 -8.04 -27.21 -4.06
C LEU A 28 -7.75 -26.99 -2.57
N LEU A 29 -6.57 -27.40 -2.11
CA LEU A 29 -6.08 -27.09 -0.76
C LEU A 29 -5.94 -25.58 -0.56
N LEU A 30 -5.32 -24.88 -1.51
CA LEU A 30 -5.12 -23.44 -1.44
C LEU A 30 -6.45 -22.69 -1.47
N ALA A 31 -7.40 -23.12 -2.30
CA ALA A 31 -8.76 -22.58 -2.36
C ALA A 31 -9.52 -22.82 -1.04
N GLY A 32 -9.43 -24.03 -0.48
CA GLY A 32 -10.00 -24.34 0.83
C GLY A 32 -9.41 -23.49 1.95
N LEU A 33 -8.08 -23.29 1.93
CA LEU A 33 -7.39 -22.44 2.89
C LEU A 33 -7.80 -20.97 2.71
N ALA A 34 -7.88 -20.46 1.47
CA ALA A 34 -8.36 -19.13 1.17
C ALA A 34 -9.81 -18.92 1.60
N TYR A 35 -10.69 -19.92 1.43
CA TYR A 35 -12.06 -19.88 1.94
C TYR A 35 -12.11 -19.82 3.47
N LEU A 36 -11.21 -20.54 4.15
CA LEU A 36 -11.08 -20.49 5.61
C LEU A 36 -10.52 -19.16 6.11
N LEU A 37 -9.61 -18.55 5.34
CA LEU A 37 -9.04 -17.23 5.63
C LEU A 37 -9.97 -16.08 5.20
N MET A 38 -10.90 -16.30 4.27
CA MET A 38 -11.89 -15.32 3.81
C MET A 38 -12.63 -14.62 4.96
N PRO A 39 -13.20 -15.31 5.97
CA PRO A 39 -13.84 -14.62 7.10
C PRO A 39 -12.85 -13.75 7.88
N PHE A 40 -11.59 -14.17 8.03
CA PHE A 40 -10.57 -13.36 8.70
C PHE A 40 -10.14 -12.16 7.86
N SER A 41 -10.12 -12.28 6.52
CA SER A 41 -9.88 -11.16 5.62
C SER A 41 -11.04 -10.16 5.65
N VAL A 42 -12.28 -10.64 5.63
CA VAL A 42 -13.49 -9.81 5.63
C VAL A 42 -13.72 -9.12 6.98
N PHE A 43 -13.53 -9.81 8.10
CA PHE A 43 -13.76 -9.25 9.44
C PHE A 43 -12.50 -8.61 10.05
N GLY A 44 -11.31 -9.11 9.74
CA GLY A 44 -10.06 -8.65 10.34
C GLY A 44 -9.54 -7.33 9.77
N LEU A 45 -9.71 -7.07 8.48
CA LEU A 45 -9.31 -5.80 7.87
C LEU A 45 -10.25 -4.66 8.24
N LYS A 46 -11.57 -4.95 8.36
CA LYS A 46 -12.57 -3.93 8.68
C LYS A 46 -12.37 -3.33 10.07
N GLY A 47 -12.21 -4.16 11.11
CA GLY A 47 -11.97 -3.65 12.46
C GLY A 47 -10.63 -2.89 12.59
N ARG A 48 -9.61 -3.27 11.80
CA ARG A 48 -8.33 -2.56 11.77
C ARG A 48 -8.45 -1.22 11.03
N LEU A 49 -9.20 -1.17 9.94
CA LEU A 49 -9.52 0.06 9.23
C LEU A 49 -10.34 1.02 10.11
N ASP A 50 -11.39 0.54 10.78
CA ASP A 50 -12.19 1.35 11.70
C ASP A 50 -11.31 1.93 12.83
N SER A 51 -10.38 1.14 13.36
CA SER A 51 -9.42 1.62 14.38
C SER A 51 -8.40 2.63 13.84
N LEU A 52 -8.03 2.51 12.56
CA LEU A 52 -7.10 3.43 11.89
C LEU A 52 -7.80 4.73 11.49
N GLU A 53 -9.09 4.68 11.13
CA GLU A 53 -9.92 5.85 10.86
C GLU A 53 -10.07 6.72 12.10
N ALA A 54 -10.39 6.11 13.25
CA ALA A 54 -10.44 6.81 14.53
C ALA A 54 -9.07 7.44 14.91
N GLN A 55 -7.97 6.75 14.63
CA GLN A 55 -6.62 7.29 14.87
C GLN A 55 -6.28 8.44 13.92
N LEU A 56 -6.71 8.36 12.66
CA LEU A 56 -6.52 9.42 11.66
C LEU A 56 -7.26 10.70 12.06
N ASP A 57 -8.50 10.57 12.51
CA ASP A 57 -9.32 11.70 12.96
C ASP A 57 -8.68 12.41 14.18
N GLU A 58 -8.17 11.64 15.14
CA GLU A 58 -7.47 12.18 16.32
C GLU A 58 -6.20 12.94 15.90
N ILE A 59 -5.35 12.35 15.05
CA ILE A 59 -4.13 12.99 14.55
C ILE A 59 -4.47 14.25 13.75
N GLN A 60 -5.53 14.22 12.94
CA GLN A 60 -5.96 15.38 12.17
C GLN A 60 -6.47 16.52 13.06
N ALA A 61 -7.19 16.19 14.15
CA ALA A 61 -7.61 17.16 15.15
C ALA A 61 -6.40 17.79 15.87
N GLU A 62 -5.39 16.98 16.19
CA GLU A 62 -4.15 17.43 16.83
C GLU A 62 -3.34 18.35 15.90
N ILE A 63 -3.20 18.01 14.62
CA ILE A 63 -2.56 18.89 13.63
C ILE A 63 -3.34 20.20 13.49
N ARG A 64 -4.68 20.15 13.49
CA ARG A 64 -5.51 21.35 13.38
C ARG A 64 -5.33 22.25 14.60
N SER A 65 -5.29 21.69 15.81
CA SER A 65 -5.07 22.45 17.04
C SER A 65 -3.66 23.05 17.08
N LEU A 66 -2.62 22.29 16.73
CA LEU A 66 -1.24 22.77 16.63
C LEU A 66 -1.11 23.87 15.56
N SER A 67 -1.76 23.71 14.41
CA SER A 67 -1.73 24.72 13.35
C SER A 67 -2.38 26.04 13.78
N LEU A 68 -3.47 25.98 14.54
CA LEU A 68 -4.12 27.17 15.10
C LEU A 68 -3.26 27.83 16.17
N GLN A 69 -2.61 27.02 17.02
CA GLN A 69 -1.69 27.51 18.04
C GLN A 69 -0.44 28.18 17.42
N LEU A 70 0.14 27.59 16.37
CA LEU A 70 1.24 28.20 15.62
C LEU A 70 0.81 29.43 14.80
N SER A 71 -0.39 29.42 14.24
CA SER A 71 -0.91 30.56 13.45
C SER A 71 -1.30 31.75 14.32
N GLY A 72 -1.73 31.48 15.57
CA GLY A 72 -2.03 32.49 16.58
C GLY A 72 -0.83 32.90 17.43
N ALA A 73 0.28 32.17 17.37
CA ALA A 73 1.53 32.58 18.00
C ALA A 73 2.08 33.80 17.26
N PRO A 74 2.35 34.93 17.96
CA PRO A 74 3.10 36.01 17.36
C PRO A 74 4.44 35.43 16.88
N ARG A 75 4.86 35.78 15.66
CA ARG A 75 6.17 35.41 15.06
C ARG A 75 7.38 35.98 15.83
N HIS A 76 7.28 36.18 17.15
CA HIS A 76 8.13 37.07 17.93
C HIS A 76 8.77 36.45 19.18
N ALA A 77 8.95 35.13 19.22
CA ALA A 77 9.62 34.47 20.36
C ALA A 77 10.61 33.37 19.95
N VAL A 78 11.12 33.37 18.71
CA VAL A 78 12.18 32.42 18.26
C VAL A 78 13.54 33.13 18.09
N THR A 79 13.63 34.42 18.40
CA THR A 79 14.90 35.16 18.35
C THR A 79 15.59 35.34 19.70
N ASP A 80 14.88 35.26 20.84
CA ASP A 80 15.45 35.65 22.14
C ASP A 80 15.72 34.51 23.14
N ASP A 81 15.37 33.25 22.82
CA ASP A 81 15.56 32.12 23.76
C ASP A 81 16.41 30.98 23.16
N TRP A 82 17.50 31.37 22.49
CA TRP A 82 18.59 30.45 22.19
C TRP A 82 19.34 30.13 23.50
N VAL A 83 18.82 29.16 24.26
CA VAL A 83 19.60 28.54 25.33
C VAL A 83 20.80 27.85 24.69
N GLU A 84 21.99 28.39 24.95
CA GLU A 84 23.28 27.83 24.56
C GLU A 84 23.43 26.42 25.16
N LEU A 85 23.09 25.39 24.37
CA LEU A 85 23.30 24.00 24.76
C LEU A 85 24.82 23.71 24.74
N PRO A 86 25.38 23.06 25.78
CA PRO A 86 26.79 22.75 25.80
C PRO A 86 27.10 21.81 24.63
N ARG A 87 27.94 22.29 23.69
CA ARG A 87 28.44 21.51 22.55
C ARG A 87 29.20 20.31 23.11
N ARG A 88 28.52 19.15 23.17
CA ARG A 88 29.17 17.88 23.43
C ARG A 88 30.02 17.57 22.20
N ASN A 89 31.35 17.56 22.39
CA ASN A 89 32.34 17.18 21.38
C ASN A 89 31.83 16.00 20.55
N ARG A 90 31.36 16.29 19.35
CA ARG A 90 31.04 15.27 18.35
C ARG A 90 32.38 14.90 17.75
N VAL A 91 32.93 13.80 18.24
CA VAL A 91 34.09 13.15 17.62
C VAL A 91 33.71 12.88 16.16
N GLU A 92 34.57 13.42 15.31
CA GLU A 92 34.55 13.46 13.88
C GLU A 92 34.98 12.09 13.34
N GLU A 93 34.11 11.41 12.60
CA GLU A 93 34.48 10.47 11.51
C GLU A 93 33.19 10.02 10.80
N GLU A 94 32.85 10.71 9.72
CA GLU A 94 31.87 10.23 8.75
C GLU A 94 32.61 10.04 7.42
N PRO A 95 32.77 8.80 6.90
CA PRO A 95 33.43 8.61 5.62
C PRO A 95 32.58 9.21 4.49
N PRO A 96 33.20 9.74 3.42
CA PRO A 96 32.47 10.39 2.34
C PRO A 96 31.54 9.39 1.66
N ARG A 97 30.23 9.56 1.86
CA ARG A 97 29.22 8.82 1.10
C ARG A 97 29.21 9.38 -0.33
N VAL A 98 29.91 8.69 -1.22
CA VAL A 98 29.80 8.87 -2.66
C VAL A 98 28.39 8.41 -3.07
N THR A 99 27.46 9.35 -3.22
CA THR A 99 26.17 9.08 -3.86
C THR A 99 26.38 8.93 -5.36
N PRO A 100 25.97 7.80 -5.99
CA PRO A 100 25.96 7.71 -7.44
C PRO A 100 24.94 8.69 -8.05
N PRO A 101 25.16 9.19 -9.28
CA PRO A 101 24.21 10.08 -9.93
C PRO A 101 22.87 9.37 -10.14
N VAL A 102 21.79 10.07 -9.78
CA VAL A 102 20.41 9.61 -9.97
C VAL A 102 20.19 9.35 -11.48
N PRO A 103 19.72 8.14 -11.89
CA PRO A 103 19.42 7.89 -13.28
C PRO A 103 18.24 8.76 -13.74
N PRO A 104 18.22 9.20 -15.01
CA PRO A 104 17.10 9.99 -15.54
C PRO A 104 15.79 9.20 -15.46
N PRO A 105 14.65 9.89 -15.26
CA PRO A 105 13.34 9.26 -15.23
C PRO A 105 13.04 8.55 -16.56
N ALA A 106 12.37 7.40 -16.48
CA ALA A 106 11.99 6.61 -17.65
C ALA A 106 11.11 7.45 -18.60
N ALA A 107 11.56 7.62 -19.85
CA ALA A 107 10.77 8.23 -20.91
C ALA A 107 9.60 7.29 -21.25
N TRP A 108 8.40 7.63 -20.76
CA TRP A 108 7.18 6.94 -21.13
C TRP A 108 6.87 7.24 -22.61
N PRO A 109 6.50 6.26 -23.43
CA PRO A 109 6.16 6.52 -24.83
C PRO A 109 4.92 7.40 -24.93
N ASP A 110 5.05 8.48 -25.69
CA ASP A 110 4.00 9.42 -26.07
C ASP A 110 2.93 8.67 -26.91
N PRO A 111 1.63 8.67 -26.52
CA PRO A 111 0.58 8.04 -27.31
C PRO A 111 0.22 8.89 -28.53
N ALA A 112 1.12 8.93 -29.51
CA ALA A 112 0.83 9.49 -30.81
C ALA A 112 -0.06 8.50 -31.61
N ARG A 113 -1.30 8.95 -31.87
CA ARG A 113 -2.20 8.49 -32.93
C ARG A 113 -2.62 7.01 -32.90
N GLY A 114 -3.61 6.72 -32.07
CA GLY A 114 -4.51 5.57 -32.26
C GLY A 114 -5.91 5.97 -31.86
N GLY A 115 -6.83 6.06 -32.82
CA GLY A 115 -8.20 6.51 -32.62
C GLY A 115 -8.92 5.70 -31.56
N ARG A 116 -8.97 6.22 -30.33
CA ARG A 116 -9.78 5.69 -29.25
C ARG A 116 -11.11 6.42 -29.29
N ALA A 117 -12.14 5.76 -29.81
CA ALA A 117 -13.50 6.19 -29.62
C ALA A 117 -13.86 5.93 -28.15
N GLU A 118 -13.60 6.90 -27.28
CA GLU A 118 -14.14 6.84 -25.92
C GLU A 118 -15.66 7.04 -26.02
N PRO A 119 -16.48 6.10 -25.52
CA PRO A 119 -17.92 6.31 -25.43
C PRO A 119 -18.15 7.45 -24.44
N ARG A 120 -18.72 8.55 -24.93
CA ARG A 120 -19.14 9.69 -24.10
C ARG A 120 -20.15 9.18 -23.08
N LEU A 121 -19.73 9.10 -21.83
CA LEU A 121 -20.60 8.82 -20.70
C LEU A 121 -21.38 10.12 -20.40
N ASP A 122 -22.57 10.25 -20.99
CA ASP A 122 -23.44 11.40 -20.72
C ASP A 122 -23.95 11.33 -19.27
N TRP A 123 -23.45 12.21 -18.42
CA TRP A 123 -23.91 12.34 -17.03
C TRP A 123 -25.20 13.15 -16.98
N PRO A 124 -26.29 12.65 -16.38
CA PRO A 124 -27.58 13.36 -16.35
C PRO A 124 -27.52 14.50 -15.32
N GLY A 125 -27.00 15.65 -15.76
CA GLY A 125 -26.94 16.88 -14.97
C GLY A 125 -26.74 18.17 -15.77
N ASP A 126 -26.29 18.09 -17.02
CA ASP A 126 -25.95 19.27 -17.84
C ASP A 126 -27.10 19.75 -18.73
N ARG A 127 -28.27 20.01 -18.13
CA ARG A 127 -29.41 20.68 -18.79
C ARG A 127 -30.06 21.71 -17.89
N ARG A 128 -29.32 22.76 -17.52
CA ARG A 128 -29.91 24.05 -17.09
C ARG A 128 -28.96 25.20 -17.42
N ARG A 129 -28.96 25.64 -18.68
CA ARG A 129 -28.73 27.03 -19.07
C ARG A 129 -29.52 27.33 -20.33
#